data_AF-A0A1E7FYL8-F1
#
_entry.id   AF-A0A1E7FYL8-F1
#
_cell.length_a   1.000
_cell.length_b   1.000
_cell.length_c   1.000
_cell.angle_alpha   90.00
_cell.angle_beta   90.00
_cell.angle_gamma   90.00
#
_symmetry.space_group_name_H-M   'P 1'
#
loop_
_entity.id
_entity.type
_entity.pdbx_description
1 polymer ?
#
loop_
_entity_poly.entity_id
_entity_poly.type
_entity_poly.pdbx_seq_one_letter_code
_entity_poly.pdbx_strand_id
1 'polypeptide(L)'
;MDQMVNINIFAHAEQPNQVAKELGCEGIHGITRDKDIVKRVIDDAKRRLSNENWPQKYRNMFDSVEGIRILPVHMHPTGEVTMNNVVPGSDDLPFIGIGDALHALPPWSGMSGNYALVDAADLASALLIEQQQKSSWTPNSIATMLRGQEKKFLQRTEDRRELGIRTGNFLNGYKSSTAINDFDLISRFLGKKFQWNDPKAVKLYAYLRSLTLLNQWDNYGVPLSKLEQ
;
A
#
# COMPACT_ATOMS: atom_id res chain seq x y z
N MET A 1 17.22 -16.97 21.14
CA MET A 1 16.05 -16.71 20.28
C MET A 1 16.61 -15.99 19.07
N ASP A 2 16.73 -16.68 17.93
CA ASP A 2 17.29 -16.08 16.72
C ASP A 2 16.36 -14.97 16.22
N GLN A 3 16.91 -13.77 16.06
CA GLN A 3 16.17 -12.60 15.63
C GLN A 3 15.90 -12.72 14.13
N MET A 4 14.66 -13.07 13.77
CA MET A 4 14.23 -13.12 12.37
C MET A 4 14.17 -11.70 11.79
N VAL A 5 14.96 -11.43 10.75
CA VAL A 5 14.95 -10.15 10.03
C VAL A 5 14.09 -10.29 8.78
N ASN A 6 13.03 -9.50 8.69
CA ASN A 6 12.14 -9.50 7.52
C ASN A 6 12.57 -8.43 6.51
N ILE A 7 12.68 -8.83 5.24
CA ILE A 7 12.89 -7.92 4.12
C ILE A 7 11.59 -7.82 3.34
N ASN A 8 10.99 -6.62 3.33
CA ASN A 8 9.76 -6.35 2.57
C ASN A 8 10.09 -5.64 1.27
N ILE A 9 9.75 -6.25 0.14
CA ILE A 9 9.78 -5.61 -1.18
C ILE A 9 8.36 -5.44 -1.67
N PHE A 10 8.03 -4.23 -2.12
CA PHE A 10 6.80 -3.96 -2.84
C PHE A 10 7.14 -3.80 -4.32
N ALA A 11 6.65 -4.71 -5.14
CA ALA A 11 6.76 -4.66 -6.59
C ALA A 11 5.35 -4.52 -7.18
N HIS A 12 5.18 -3.56 -8.08
CA HIS A 12 3.97 -3.50 -8.90
C HIS A 12 4.04 -4.59 -9.97
N ALA A 13 2.88 -5.19 -10.24
CA ALA A 13 2.66 -6.09 -11.35
C ALA A 13 1.25 -5.85 -11.88
N GLU A 14 1.11 -5.62 -13.18
CA GLU A 14 -0.21 -5.50 -13.83
C GLU A 14 -0.99 -6.82 -13.73
N GLN A 15 -0.27 -7.94 -13.81
CA GLN A 15 -0.81 -9.29 -13.67
C GLN A 15 -0.17 -10.02 -12.48
N PRO A 16 -0.56 -9.70 -11.23
CA PRO A 16 0.09 -10.24 -10.03
C PRO A 16 -0.01 -11.77 -9.95
N ASN A 17 -1.12 -12.35 -10.44
CA ASN A 17 -1.30 -13.80 -10.48
C ASN A 17 -0.35 -14.48 -11.47
N GLN A 18 -0.08 -13.85 -12.61
CA GLN A 18 0.90 -14.37 -13.57
C GLN A 18 2.31 -14.36 -12.97
N VAL A 19 2.69 -13.26 -12.31
CA VAL A 19 4.00 -13.16 -11.62
C VAL A 19 4.13 -14.22 -10.54
N ALA A 20 3.07 -14.45 -9.73
CA ALA A 20 3.08 -15.51 -8.73
C ALA A 20 3.29 -16.90 -9.37
N LYS A 21 2.65 -17.17 -10.51
CA LYS A 21 2.81 -18.41 -11.27
C LYS A 21 4.22 -18.58 -11.85
N GLU A 22 4.77 -17.54 -12.47
CA GLU A 22 6.14 -17.54 -13.03
C GLU A 22 7.21 -17.79 -11.96
N LEU A 23 6.99 -17.27 -10.75
CA LEU A 23 7.88 -17.48 -9.61
C LEU A 23 7.66 -18.84 -8.92
N GLY A 24 6.60 -19.59 -9.29
CA GLY A 24 6.25 -20.87 -8.67
C GLY A 24 5.61 -20.73 -7.30
N CYS A 25 4.98 -19.59 -7.01
CA CYS A 25 4.33 -19.26 -5.75
C CYS A 25 2.79 -19.39 -5.81
N GLU A 26 2.23 -19.83 -6.93
CA GLU A 26 0.78 -20.05 -7.07
C GLU A 26 0.27 -21.05 -6.01
N GLY A 27 -0.78 -20.68 -5.28
CA GLY A 27 -1.36 -21.50 -4.20
C GLY A 27 -0.55 -21.53 -2.89
N ILE A 28 0.57 -20.82 -2.80
CA ILE A 28 1.36 -20.72 -1.57
C ILE A 28 0.92 -19.49 -0.76
N HIS A 29 0.18 -19.71 0.33
CA HIS A 29 -0.36 -18.61 1.17
C HIS A 29 0.56 -18.20 2.34
N GLY A 30 1.56 -19.02 2.66
CA GLY A 30 2.49 -18.85 3.78
C GLY A 30 3.94 -18.62 3.35
N ILE A 31 4.87 -18.78 4.31
CA ILE A 31 6.31 -18.77 4.00
C ILE A 31 6.69 -20.11 3.37
N THR A 32 7.29 -20.08 2.18
CA THR A 32 7.96 -21.25 1.60
C THR A 32 9.47 -21.15 1.76
N ARG A 33 10.10 -22.31 2.00
CA ARG A 33 11.56 -22.49 2.08
C ARG A 33 12.08 -23.44 0.98
N ASP A 34 11.24 -23.70 -0.03
CA ASP A 34 11.67 -24.44 -1.21
C ASP A 34 12.82 -23.69 -1.87
N LYS A 35 13.98 -24.34 -1.99
CA LYS A 35 15.22 -23.69 -2.45
C LYS A 35 15.10 -23.18 -3.88
N ASP A 36 14.35 -23.86 -4.74
CA ASP A 36 14.21 -23.47 -6.14
C ASP A 36 13.28 -22.27 -6.27
N ILE A 37 12.18 -22.25 -5.49
CA ILE A 37 11.27 -21.09 -5.43
C ILE A 37 12.00 -19.88 -4.82
N VAL A 38 12.67 -20.06 -3.68
CA VAL A 38 13.43 -19.00 -3.01
C VAL A 38 14.47 -18.40 -3.95
N LYS A 39 15.24 -19.23 -4.66
CA LYS A 39 16.22 -18.78 -5.65
C LYS A 39 15.57 -17.96 -6.76
N ARG A 40 14.48 -18.45 -7.38
CA ARG A 40 13.76 -17.71 -8.45
C ARG A 40 13.30 -16.33 -7.99
N VAL A 41 12.78 -16.22 -6.77
CA VAL A 41 12.29 -14.94 -6.23
C VAL A 41 13.44 -13.99 -5.88
N ILE A 42 14.55 -14.50 -5.34
CA ILE A 42 15.76 -13.72 -5.12
C ILE A 42 16.32 -13.19 -6.44
N ASP A 43 16.39 -14.04 -7.46
CA ASP A 43 16.90 -13.67 -8.79
C ASP A 43 16.01 -12.60 -9.43
N ASP A 44 14.67 -12.73 -9.35
CA ASP A 44 13.74 -11.71 -9.83
C ASP A 44 13.86 -10.39 -9.05
N ALA A 45 13.98 -10.45 -7.72
CA ALA A 45 14.17 -9.26 -6.89
C ALA A 45 15.48 -8.52 -7.22
N LYS A 46 16.59 -9.25 -7.35
CA LYS A 46 17.89 -8.69 -7.75
C LYS A 46 17.84 -8.10 -9.15
N ARG A 47 17.16 -8.75 -10.09
CA ARG A 47 16.93 -8.25 -11.45
C ARG A 47 16.13 -6.94 -11.43
N ARG A 48 15.07 -6.84 -10.62
CA ARG A 48 14.30 -5.59 -10.48
C ARG A 48 15.11 -4.45 -9.85
N LEU A 49 16.12 -4.79 -9.05
CA LEU A 49 17.06 -3.87 -8.42
C LEU A 49 18.39 -3.77 -9.19
N SER A 50 18.44 -4.22 -10.45
CA SER A 50 19.67 -4.35 -11.23
C SER A 50 20.15 -3.04 -11.85
N ASN A 51 19.48 -1.91 -11.60
CA ASN A 51 19.94 -0.60 -12.03
C ASN A 51 21.37 -0.37 -11.53
N GLU A 52 22.30 -0.05 -12.44
CA GLU A 52 23.74 0.04 -12.19
C GLU A 52 24.08 1.08 -11.11
N ASN A 53 23.21 2.07 -10.91
CA ASN A 53 23.38 3.09 -9.89
C ASN A 53 22.97 2.65 -8.49
N TRP A 54 22.39 1.46 -8.32
CA TRP A 54 22.03 0.94 -7.00
C TRP A 54 23.23 0.26 -6.34
N PRO A 55 23.60 0.62 -5.10
CA PRO A 55 24.69 -0.02 -4.39
C PRO A 55 24.51 -1.54 -4.28
N GLN A 56 25.58 -2.28 -4.59
CA GLN A 56 25.57 -3.75 -4.57
C GLN A 56 25.08 -4.35 -3.24
N LYS A 57 25.31 -3.65 -2.11
CA LYS A 57 24.81 -4.05 -0.78
C LYS A 57 23.29 -4.29 -0.72
N TYR A 58 22.49 -3.60 -1.54
CA TYR A 58 21.03 -3.81 -1.60
C TYR A 58 20.66 -5.09 -2.32
N ARG A 59 21.53 -5.62 -3.19
CA ARG A 59 21.32 -6.93 -3.83
C ARG A 59 21.83 -8.05 -2.94
N ASN A 60 22.94 -7.81 -2.23
CA ASN A 60 23.55 -8.78 -1.33
C ASN A 60 22.65 -9.10 -0.13
N MET A 61 21.75 -8.20 0.28
CA MET A 61 20.80 -8.48 1.36
C MET A 61 19.86 -9.66 1.05
N PHE A 62 19.68 -10.01 -0.23
CA PHE A 62 18.86 -11.16 -0.61
C PHE A 62 19.59 -12.49 -0.50
N ASP A 63 20.93 -12.49 -0.40
CA ASP A 63 21.73 -13.72 -0.30
C ASP A 63 21.47 -14.49 1.00
N SER A 64 21.00 -13.80 2.05
CA SER A 64 20.68 -14.39 3.34
C SER A 64 19.19 -14.74 3.51
N VAL A 65 18.38 -14.65 2.46
CA VAL A 65 16.95 -14.96 2.54
C VAL A 65 16.74 -16.48 2.47
N GLU A 66 16.29 -17.07 3.57
CA GLU A 66 16.05 -18.53 3.69
C GLU A 66 14.59 -18.93 3.42
N GLY A 67 13.69 -17.96 3.36
CA GLY A 67 12.27 -18.19 3.13
C GLY A 67 11.59 -16.95 2.57
N ILE A 68 10.61 -17.18 1.72
CA ILE A 68 9.89 -16.11 1.02
C ILE A 68 8.38 -16.25 1.22
N ARG A 69 7.68 -15.12 1.12
CA ARG A 69 6.22 -15.07 1.04
C ARG A 69 5.85 -14.01 0.02
N ILE A 70 5.11 -14.41 -1.01
CA ILE A 70 4.54 -13.48 -2.01
C ILE A 70 3.07 -13.30 -1.68
N LEU A 71 2.62 -12.06 -1.57
CA LEU A 71 1.23 -11.72 -1.30
C LEU A 71 0.72 -10.80 -2.39
N PRO A 72 -0.33 -11.19 -3.15
CA PRO A 72 -1.03 -10.23 -3.97
C PRO A 72 -1.68 -9.19 -3.05
N VAL A 73 -1.41 -7.92 -3.33
CA VAL A 73 -1.99 -6.81 -2.57
C VAL A 73 -3.30 -6.44 -3.24
N HIS A 74 -4.40 -6.71 -2.55
CA HIS A 74 -5.72 -6.25 -2.93
C HIS A 74 -6.13 -5.06 -2.06
N MET A 75 -6.88 -4.15 -2.66
CA MET A 75 -7.45 -3.01 -1.98
C MET A 75 -8.97 -3.12 -2.08
N HIS A 76 -9.67 -2.84 -0.99
CA HIS A 76 -11.13 -2.84 -1.00
C HIS A 76 -11.66 -1.80 -2.00
N PRO A 77 -12.82 -2.02 -2.65
CA PRO A 77 -13.48 -0.99 -3.45
C PRO A 77 -13.77 0.30 -2.64
N THR A 78 -14.03 1.39 -3.35
CA THR A 78 -14.47 2.65 -2.73
C THR A 78 -15.80 2.47 -2.02
N GLY A 79 -16.10 3.35 -1.06
CA GLY A 79 -17.39 3.39 -0.39
C GLY A 79 -18.56 3.51 -1.37
N GLU A 80 -18.43 4.34 -2.41
CA GLU A 80 -19.44 4.47 -3.46
C GLU A 80 -19.71 3.15 -4.19
N VAL A 81 -18.65 2.46 -4.65
CA VAL A 81 -18.79 1.17 -5.34
C VAL A 81 -19.37 0.11 -4.41
N THR A 82 -18.95 0.11 -3.15
CA THR A 82 -19.43 -0.84 -2.13
C THR A 82 -20.94 -0.64 -1.88
N MET A 83 -21.36 0.61 -1.71
CA MET A 83 -22.76 0.97 -1.41
C MET A 83 -23.69 0.82 -2.63
N ASN A 84 -23.15 0.82 -3.85
CA ASN A 84 -23.92 0.56 -5.06
C ASN A 84 -24.09 -0.95 -5.36
N ASN A 85 -23.35 -1.83 -4.69
CA ASN A 85 -23.37 -3.28 -4.90
C ASN A 85 -23.90 -4.04 -3.66
N VAL A 86 -24.96 -3.52 -3.06
CA VAL A 86 -25.60 -4.15 -1.89
C VAL A 86 -26.40 -5.39 -2.33
N VAL A 87 -26.20 -6.50 -1.63
CA VAL A 87 -26.95 -7.73 -1.87
C VAL A 87 -28.38 -7.55 -1.33
N PRO A 88 -29.44 -7.89 -2.10
CA PRO A 88 -30.81 -7.77 -1.62
C PRO A 88 -31.02 -8.46 -0.25
N GLY A 89 -31.56 -7.72 0.72
CA GLY A 89 -31.79 -8.21 2.08
C GLY A 89 -30.57 -8.19 3.00
N SER A 90 -29.39 -7.76 2.55
CA SER A 90 -28.23 -7.65 3.43
C SER A 90 -28.32 -6.49 4.41
N ASP A 91 -29.09 -5.44 4.09
CA ASP A 91 -29.25 -4.25 4.92
C ASP A 91 -29.92 -4.55 6.27
N ASP A 92 -30.74 -5.59 6.34
CA ASP A 92 -31.46 -6.01 7.54
C ASP A 92 -30.63 -6.94 8.44
N LEU A 93 -29.44 -7.37 7.98
CA LEU A 93 -28.57 -8.24 8.75
C LEU A 93 -27.79 -7.43 9.80
N PRO A 94 -27.82 -7.83 11.09
CA PRO A 94 -27.04 -7.17 12.14
C PRO A 94 -25.57 -7.62 12.09
N PHE A 95 -24.92 -7.40 10.95
CA PHE A 95 -23.54 -7.79 10.68
C PHE A 95 -22.76 -6.64 10.07
N ILE A 96 -21.49 -6.48 10.47
CA ILE A 96 -20.58 -5.46 9.96
C ILE A 96 -19.17 -6.03 9.85
N GLY A 97 -18.48 -5.75 8.75
CA GLY A 97 -17.03 -5.98 8.62
C GLY A 97 -16.25 -4.84 9.28
N ILE A 98 -15.06 -5.12 9.81
CA ILE A 98 -14.16 -4.09 10.37
C ILE A 98 -12.73 -4.28 9.87
N GLY A 99 -11.97 -3.18 9.81
CA GLY A 99 -10.59 -3.20 9.34
C GLY A 99 -10.49 -3.61 7.88
N ASP A 100 -9.51 -4.47 7.55
CA ASP A 100 -9.27 -4.90 6.17
C ASP A 100 -10.48 -5.60 5.52
N ALA A 101 -11.37 -6.21 6.32
CA ALA A 101 -12.59 -6.81 5.80
C ALA A 101 -13.59 -5.78 5.24
N LEU A 102 -13.51 -4.52 5.67
CA LEU A 102 -14.40 -3.45 5.24
C LEU A 102 -13.72 -2.42 4.33
N HIS A 103 -12.43 -2.14 4.55
CA HIS A 103 -11.79 -1.02 3.87
C HIS A 103 -10.30 -1.21 3.59
N ALA A 104 -9.83 -2.47 3.47
CA ALA A 104 -8.42 -2.81 3.19
C ALA A 104 -7.73 -1.77 2.30
N LEU A 105 -6.69 -1.15 2.86
CA LEU A 105 -5.79 -0.25 2.16
C LEU A 105 -4.46 -0.96 1.92
N PRO A 106 -3.73 -0.61 0.85
CA PRO A 106 -2.46 -1.26 0.56
C PRO A 106 -1.42 -0.99 1.66
N PRO A 107 -0.41 -1.86 1.84
CA PRO A 107 0.58 -1.73 2.92
C PRO A 107 1.33 -0.40 2.94
N TRP A 108 1.58 0.21 1.78
CA TRP A 108 2.23 1.52 1.68
C TRP A 108 1.33 2.68 2.13
N SER A 109 0.05 2.43 2.41
CA SER A 109 -0.80 3.42 3.09
C SER A 109 -0.37 3.64 4.53
N GLY A 110 0.15 2.61 5.21
CA GLY A 110 0.53 2.63 6.63
C GLY A 110 -0.62 2.91 7.60
N MET A 111 -1.89 2.85 7.17
CA MET A 111 -3.03 3.31 7.97
C MET A 111 -4.10 2.27 8.26
N SER A 112 -4.14 1.13 7.56
CA SER A 112 -5.23 0.13 7.71
C SER A 112 -5.42 -0.31 9.16
N GLY A 113 -4.31 -0.60 9.87
CA GLY A 113 -4.36 -0.99 11.29
C GLY A 113 -4.87 0.13 12.21
N ASN A 114 -4.54 1.38 11.92
CA ASN A 114 -5.03 2.52 12.71
C ASN A 114 -6.54 2.67 12.54
N TYR A 115 -7.04 2.58 11.30
CA TYR A 115 -8.48 2.62 11.05
C TYR A 115 -9.21 1.46 11.70
N ALA A 116 -8.67 0.23 11.63
CA ALA A 116 -9.26 -0.93 12.30
C ALA A 116 -9.45 -0.71 13.81
N LEU A 117 -8.47 -0.10 14.49
CA LEU A 117 -8.56 0.20 15.92
C LEU A 117 -9.60 1.28 16.23
N VAL A 118 -9.63 2.36 15.46
CA VAL A 118 -10.58 3.45 15.67
C VAL A 118 -12.01 2.97 15.38
N ASP A 119 -12.22 2.21 14.31
CA ASP A 119 -13.53 1.67 13.95
C ASP A 119 -14.05 0.68 15.00
N ALA A 120 -13.17 -0.15 15.57
CA ALA A 120 -13.52 -1.03 16.67
C ALA A 120 -13.97 -0.24 17.92
N ALA A 121 -13.27 0.85 18.25
CA ALA A 121 -13.61 1.72 19.38
C ALA A 121 -14.94 2.48 19.15
N ASP A 122 -15.14 3.03 17.95
CA ASP A 122 -16.35 3.74 17.56
C ASP A 122 -17.57 2.79 17.56
N LEU A 123 -17.39 1.59 17.02
CA LEU A 123 -18.44 0.57 16.98
C LEU A 123 -18.83 0.11 18.39
N ALA A 124 -17.86 -0.17 19.25
CA ALA A 124 -18.10 -0.54 20.64
C ALA A 124 -18.85 0.58 21.38
N SER A 125 -18.43 1.83 21.19
CA SER A 125 -19.09 3.00 21.79
C SER A 125 -20.54 3.16 21.29
N ALA A 126 -20.77 2.99 19.99
CA ALA A 126 -22.11 3.07 19.41
C ALA A 126 -23.03 1.97 19.94
N LEU A 127 -22.53 0.74 20.09
CA LEU A 127 -23.27 -0.37 20.70
C LEU A 127 -23.65 -0.08 22.15
N LEU A 128 -22.73 0.46 22.96
CA LEU A 128 -22.99 0.83 24.35
C LEU A 128 -24.03 1.97 24.46
N ILE A 129 -23.94 3.00 23.62
CA ILE A 129 -24.91 4.09 23.57
C ILE A 129 -26.29 3.55 23.18
N GLU A 130 -26.36 2.71 22.14
CA GLU A 130 -27.61 2.10 21.70
C GLU A 130 -28.23 1.20 22.79
N GLN A 131 -27.40 0.52 23.59
CA GLN A 131 -27.84 -0.25 24.77
C GLN A 131 -28.45 0.63 25.86
N GLN A 132 -27.85 1.79 26.11
CA GLN A 132 -28.29 2.71 27.18
C GLN A 132 -29.54 3.51 26.80
N GLN A 133 -29.69 3.86 25.52
CA GLN A 133 -30.78 4.71 25.03
C GLN A 133 -32.06 3.93 24.68
N LYS A 134 -31.96 2.63 24.38
CA LYS A 134 -33.12 1.81 24.00
C LYS A 134 -33.39 0.72 25.03
N SER A 135 -34.61 0.68 25.53
CA SER A 135 -35.10 -0.32 26.47
C SER A 135 -35.24 -1.72 25.86
N SER A 136 -35.26 -1.84 24.53
CA SER A 136 -35.15 -3.13 23.83
C SER A 136 -34.49 -2.97 22.47
N TRP A 137 -33.58 -3.89 22.14
CA TRP A 137 -32.98 -3.97 20.81
C TRP A 137 -33.87 -4.77 19.87
N THR A 138 -34.05 -4.26 18.66
CA THR A 138 -34.62 -5.03 17.55
C THR A 138 -33.51 -5.35 16.55
N PRO A 139 -33.58 -6.49 15.83
CA PRO A 139 -32.63 -6.79 14.76
C PRO A 139 -32.52 -5.65 13.75
N ASN A 140 -33.64 -5.04 13.37
CA ASN A 140 -33.67 -3.94 12.41
C ASN A 140 -33.00 -2.66 12.94
N SER A 141 -33.21 -2.32 14.23
CA SER A 141 -32.56 -1.15 14.82
C SER A 141 -31.04 -1.31 14.93
N ILE A 142 -30.58 -2.52 15.28
CA ILE A 142 -29.15 -2.83 15.30
C ILE A 142 -28.59 -2.77 13.88
N ALA A 143 -29.24 -3.43 12.91
CA ALA A 143 -28.80 -3.44 11.52
C ALA A 143 -28.68 -2.01 10.95
N THR A 144 -29.68 -1.17 11.20
CA THR A 144 -29.64 0.25 10.80
C THR A 144 -28.44 1.00 11.40
N MET A 145 -28.19 0.80 12.70
CA MET A 145 -27.04 1.43 13.38
C MET A 145 -25.71 0.95 12.79
N LEU A 146 -25.56 -0.36 12.58
CA LEU A 146 -24.36 -0.97 12.00
C LEU A 146 -24.11 -0.46 10.57
N ARG A 147 -25.15 -0.38 9.73
CA ARG A 147 -25.04 0.21 8.38
C ARG A 147 -24.65 1.68 8.41
N GLY A 148 -25.12 2.42 9.42
CA GLY A 148 -24.67 3.78 9.68
C GLY A 148 -23.19 3.88 10.00
N GLN A 149 -22.66 2.94 10.81
CA GLN A 149 -21.22 2.88 11.12
C GLN A 149 -20.38 2.45 9.92
N GLU A 150 -20.83 1.45 9.17
CA GLU A 150 -20.16 0.96 7.96
C GLU A 150 -19.92 2.09 6.95
N LYS A 151 -20.94 2.93 6.70
CA LYS A 151 -20.83 4.11 5.83
C LYS A 151 -19.78 5.11 6.34
N LYS A 152 -19.75 5.36 7.65
CA LYS A 152 -18.76 6.27 8.26
C LYS A 152 -17.34 5.72 8.14
N PHE A 153 -17.15 4.43 8.38
CA PHE A 153 -15.86 3.77 8.31
C PHE A 153 -15.32 3.77 6.88
N LEU A 154 -16.16 3.45 5.88
CA LEU A 154 -15.78 3.55 4.47
C LEU A 154 -15.37 4.98 4.11
N GLN A 155 -16.22 5.97 4.40
CA GLN A 155 -15.98 7.38 4.07
C GLN A 155 -14.66 7.90 4.65
N ARG A 156 -14.31 7.50 5.88
CA ARG A 156 -13.07 7.89 6.56
C ARG A 156 -11.81 7.47 5.81
N THR A 157 -11.88 6.39 5.03
CA THR A 157 -10.71 5.83 4.34
C THR A 157 -10.52 6.35 2.91
N GLU A 158 -11.50 7.04 2.33
CA GLU A 158 -11.51 7.38 0.90
C GLU A 158 -10.32 8.26 0.47
N ASP A 159 -10.02 9.34 1.20
CA ASP A 159 -8.86 10.19 0.90
C ASP A 159 -7.54 9.40 0.93
N ARG A 160 -7.44 8.46 1.87
CA ARG A 160 -6.23 7.64 2.03
C ARG A 160 -6.15 6.54 0.96
N ARG A 161 -7.30 6.02 0.52
CA ARG A 161 -7.43 5.09 -0.61
C ARG A 161 -6.94 5.74 -1.90
N GLU A 162 -7.41 6.94 -2.18
CA GLU A 162 -6.99 7.70 -3.36
C GLU A 162 -5.49 7.99 -3.34
N LEU A 163 -4.97 8.46 -2.20
CA LEU A 163 -3.53 8.66 -2.03
C LEU A 163 -2.75 7.34 -2.20
N GLY A 164 -3.30 6.23 -1.71
CA GLY A 164 -2.76 4.89 -1.87
C GLY A 164 -2.64 4.47 -3.34
N ILE A 165 -3.68 4.67 -4.14
CA ILE A 165 -3.68 4.42 -5.59
C ILE A 165 -2.63 5.30 -6.27
N ARG A 166 -2.68 6.62 -6.04
CA ARG A 166 -1.73 7.58 -6.63
C ARG A 166 -0.29 7.24 -6.29
N THR A 167 -0.03 6.86 -5.04
CA THR A 167 1.30 6.43 -4.59
C THR A 167 1.71 5.12 -5.27
N GLY A 168 0.82 4.14 -5.38
CA GLY A 168 1.09 2.88 -6.09
C GLY A 168 1.48 3.12 -7.55
N ASN A 169 0.70 3.94 -8.26
CA ASN A 169 0.97 4.30 -9.67
C ASN A 169 2.29 5.06 -9.82
N PHE A 170 2.57 6.02 -8.93
CA PHE A 170 3.84 6.73 -8.92
C PHE A 170 5.02 5.79 -8.66
N LEU A 171 4.91 4.91 -7.66
CA LEU A 171 5.95 3.94 -7.33
C LEU A 171 6.22 2.96 -8.47
N ASN A 172 5.21 2.61 -9.26
CA ASN A 172 5.35 1.76 -10.45
C ASN A 172 6.28 2.38 -11.50
N GLY A 173 6.09 3.67 -11.82
CA GLY A 173 6.92 4.37 -12.80
C GLY A 173 8.28 4.81 -12.26
N TYR A 174 8.36 5.15 -10.97
CA TYR A 174 9.53 5.84 -10.38
C TYR A 174 10.58 4.88 -9.80
N LYS A 175 10.20 3.76 -9.17
CA LYS A 175 11.20 2.89 -8.47
C LYS A 175 12.03 1.99 -9.37
N SER A 176 11.51 1.59 -10.53
CA SER A 176 12.22 0.72 -11.48
C SER A 176 13.19 1.49 -12.38
N SER A 177 12.98 2.80 -12.55
CA SER A 177 13.69 3.63 -13.54
C SER A 177 14.64 4.67 -12.93
N THR A 178 14.45 5.05 -11.67
CA THR A 178 15.16 6.18 -11.05
C THR A 178 16.46 5.72 -10.39
N ALA A 179 17.58 6.33 -10.76
CA ALA A 179 18.87 6.06 -10.12
C ALA A 179 18.80 6.50 -8.64
N ILE A 180 19.51 5.82 -7.73
CA ILE A 180 19.52 6.21 -6.30
C ILE A 180 19.95 7.68 -6.10
N ASN A 181 20.81 8.15 -7.00
CA ASN A 181 21.28 9.52 -7.12
C ASN A 181 20.18 10.55 -7.38
N ASP A 182 19.09 10.13 -8.02
CA ASP A 182 17.92 10.96 -8.33
C ASP A 182 16.85 10.88 -7.22
N PHE A 183 16.86 9.83 -6.39
CA PHE A 183 16.18 9.87 -5.08
C PHE A 183 16.88 10.82 -4.11
N ASP A 184 18.19 10.99 -4.29
CA ASP A 184 19.04 11.88 -3.51
C ASP A 184 19.17 13.27 -4.14
N LEU A 185 18.36 13.62 -5.16
CA LEU A 185 18.45 14.90 -5.88
C LEU A 185 18.42 16.09 -4.91
N ILE A 186 17.53 16.02 -3.91
CA ILE A 186 17.43 17.02 -2.85
C ILE A 186 18.70 17.05 -2.01
N SER A 187 19.22 15.89 -1.59
CA SER A 187 20.47 15.86 -0.81
C SER A 187 21.68 16.35 -1.61
N ARG A 188 21.70 16.09 -2.93
CA ARG A 188 22.73 16.59 -3.87
C ARG A 188 22.67 18.10 -3.99
N PHE A 189 21.49 18.68 -4.18
CA PHE A 189 21.30 20.13 -4.19
C PHE A 189 21.57 20.78 -2.82
N LEU A 190 21.32 20.07 -1.72
CA LEU A 190 21.63 20.55 -0.37
C LEU A 190 23.10 20.35 0.03
N GLY A 191 23.87 19.51 -0.69
CA GLY A 191 25.19 19.06 -0.29
C GLY A 191 25.22 18.25 1.01
N LYS A 192 24.06 17.75 1.47
CA LYS A 192 23.88 17.01 2.73
C LYS A 192 22.63 16.14 2.67
N LYS A 193 22.59 15.08 3.48
CA LYS A 193 21.46 14.14 3.53
C LYS A 193 20.15 14.86 3.89
N PHE A 194 19.08 14.57 3.15
CA PHE A 194 17.74 15.09 3.41
C PHE A 194 17.26 14.77 4.83
N GLN A 195 16.72 15.79 5.52
CA GLN A 195 16.05 15.66 6.81
C GLN A 195 14.78 16.51 6.81
N TRP A 196 13.67 15.95 7.30
CA TRP A 196 12.36 16.62 7.31
C TRP A 196 12.30 17.87 8.21
N ASN A 197 13.24 18.02 9.12
CA ASN A 197 13.38 19.18 10.00
C ASN A 197 14.23 20.31 9.40
N ASP A 198 14.79 20.14 8.20
CA ASP A 198 15.53 21.20 7.50
C ASP A 198 14.58 22.00 6.59
N PRO A 199 14.31 23.29 6.89
CA PRO A 199 13.41 24.11 6.11
C PRO A 199 13.84 24.28 4.65
N LYS A 200 15.14 24.26 4.36
CA LYS A 200 15.66 24.35 2.98
C LYS A 200 15.39 23.07 2.22
N ALA A 201 15.51 21.92 2.90
CA ALA A 201 15.23 20.62 2.34
C ALA A 201 13.75 20.46 1.99
N VAL A 202 12.87 20.92 2.88
CA VAL A 202 11.41 20.89 2.66
C VAL A 202 11.00 21.80 1.49
N LYS A 203 11.57 23.02 1.40
CA LYS A 203 11.30 23.94 0.27
C LYS A 203 11.76 23.38 -1.06
N LEU A 204 12.94 22.78 -1.09
CA LEU A 204 13.49 22.19 -2.31
C LEU A 204 12.74 20.91 -2.72
N TYR A 205 12.37 20.07 -1.76
CA TYR A 205 11.48 18.92 -1.99
C TYR A 205 10.15 19.39 -2.60
N ALA A 206 9.52 20.42 -2.01
CA ALA A 206 8.27 20.98 -2.51
C ALA A 206 8.42 21.55 -3.92
N TYR A 207 9.49 22.28 -4.21
CA TYR A 207 9.78 22.82 -5.53
C TYR A 207 9.96 21.72 -6.59
N LEU A 208 10.78 20.70 -6.31
CA LEU A 208 10.99 19.57 -7.23
C LEU A 208 9.72 18.74 -7.42
N ARG A 209 8.91 18.57 -6.37
CA ARG A 209 7.56 18.00 -6.44
C ARG A 209 6.67 18.81 -7.37
N SER A 210 6.64 20.14 -7.24
CA SER A 210 5.87 21.03 -8.10
C SER A 210 6.30 20.92 -9.56
N LEU A 211 7.61 20.89 -9.84
CA LEU A 211 8.13 20.70 -11.19
C LEU A 211 7.74 19.33 -11.78
N THR A 212 7.81 18.27 -10.97
CA THR A 212 7.39 16.92 -11.38
C THR A 212 5.88 16.87 -11.67
N LEU A 213 5.08 17.60 -10.90
CA LEU A 213 3.63 17.68 -11.05
C LEU A 213 3.23 18.56 -12.24
N LEU A 214 3.97 19.63 -12.51
CA LEU A 214 3.83 20.44 -13.73
C LEU A 214 4.20 19.65 -14.99
N ASN A 215 5.22 18.79 -14.92
CA ASN A 215 5.56 17.83 -15.98
C ASN A 215 4.47 16.77 -16.24
N GLN A 216 3.49 16.59 -15.34
CA GLN A 216 2.35 15.70 -15.56
C GLN A 216 1.19 16.38 -16.29
N TRP A 217 1.15 17.72 -16.31
CA TRP A 217 0.04 18.48 -16.91
C TRP A 217 0.34 18.92 -18.34
N ASP A 218 1.60 19.13 -18.69
CA ASP A 218 2.02 19.31 -20.06
C ASP A 218 2.96 18.18 -20.45
N ASN A 219 2.64 17.50 -21.54
CA ASN A 219 3.39 16.44 -22.20
C ASN A 219 4.75 16.96 -22.75
N TYR A 220 5.54 17.69 -21.96
CA TYR A 220 6.91 18.10 -22.25
C TYR A 220 7.82 16.89 -22.07
N GLY A 221 7.84 16.06 -23.11
CA GLY A 221 8.76 14.93 -23.23
C GLY A 221 10.18 15.34 -22.88
N VAL A 222 10.71 14.78 -21.80
CA VAL A 222 12.13 14.47 -21.73
C VAL A 222 12.25 13.04 -22.24
N PRO A 223 12.55 12.82 -23.52
CA PRO A 223 12.84 11.49 -24.00
C PRO A 223 14.13 11.03 -23.31
N LEU A 224 14.06 9.93 -22.55
CA LEU A 224 15.23 9.22 -22.02
C LEU A 224 15.98 8.45 -23.13
N SER A 225 16.01 8.99 -24.36
CA SER A 225 16.70 8.40 -25.50
C SER A 225 17.56 9.45 -26.19
N LYS A 226 18.83 9.50 -25.76
CA LYS A 226 20.06 9.77 -26.55
C LYS A 226 21.13 10.35 -25.63
N LEU A 227 21.84 9.46 -24.95
CA LEU A 227 23.26 9.65 -24.62
C LEU A 227 23.99 8.37 -25.03
N GLU A 228 23.95 8.11 -26.34
CA GLU A 228 25.07 7.48 -27.04
C GLU A 228 25.83 8.61 -27.73
N GLN A 229 27.00 8.94 -27.18
CA GLN A 229 28.28 9.19 -27.86
C GLN A 229 29.32 9.64 -26.82
#